data_AF-K6YX76-F1
#
_entry.id   AF-K6YX76-F1
#
_cell.length_a   1.000
_cell.length_b   1.000
_cell.length_c   1.000
_cell.angle_alpha   90.00
_cell.angle_beta   90.00
_cell.angle_gamma   90.00
#
_symmetry.space_group_name_H-M   'P 1'
#
loop_
_entity.id
_entity.type
_entity.pdbx_description
1 polymer ?
#
loop_
_entity_poly.entity_id
_entity_poly.type
_entity_poly.pdbx_seq_one_letter_code
_entity_poly.pdbx_strand_id
1 'polypeptide(L)' 'MSKYSIAKQCMADALAAADEENINHSDALEALIITAIAEMTTTAGATRTAEVIDYELRNISGVLDKDFLRAR' A
#
# COMPACT_ATOMS: atom_id res chain seq x y z
N MET A 1 1.95 -15.74 -11.20
CA MET A 1 2.03 -15.12 -9.86
C MET A 1 1.18 -13.85 -9.89
N SER A 2 0.29 -13.61 -8.92
CA SER A 2 -0.56 -12.40 -8.94
C SER A 2 0.20 -11.18 -8.41
N LYS A 3 -0.22 -9.96 -8.77
CA LYS A 3 0.35 -8.72 -8.21
C LYS A 3 0.33 -8.70 -6.68
N TYR A 4 -0.70 -9.31 -6.08
CA TYR A 4 -0.84 -9.43 -4.62
C TYR A 4 0.12 -10.46 -4.01
N SER A 5 0.46 -11.51 -4.75
CA SER A 5 1.46 -12.49 -4.31
C SER A 5 2.86 -11.86 -4.24
N ILE A 6 3.21 -10.99 -5.19
CA ILE A 6 4.46 -10.24 -5.18
C ILE A 6 4.49 -9.29 -3.98
N ALA A 7 3.43 -8.50 -3.78
CA ALA A 7 3.33 -7.59 -2.64
C ALA A 7 3.46 -8.32 -1.28
N LYS A 8 2.84 -9.50 -1.14
CA LYS A 8 2.98 -10.33 0.06
C LYS A 8 4.41 -10.79 0.31
N GLN A 9 5.14 -11.17 -0.73
CA GLN A 9 6.53 -11.56 -0.60
C GLN A 9 7.39 -10.37 -0.17
N CYS A 10 7.22 -9.20 -0.80
CA CYS A 10 7.96 -7.99 -0.40
C CYS A 10 7.71 -7.60 1.06
N MET A 11 6.48 -7.74 1.56
CA MET A 11 6.19 -7.51 2.98
C MET A 11 6.90 -8.54 3.88
N ALA A 12 6.87 -9.83 3.51
CA ALA A 12 7.55 -10.86 4.29
C ALA A 12 9.06 -10.62 4.36
N ASP A 13 9.68 -10.24 3.24
CA ASP A 13 11.09 -9.93 3.16
C ASP A 13 11.44 -8.69 4.01
N ALA A 14 10.60 -7.65 4.00
CA ALA A 14 10.80 -6.46 4.81
C ALA A 14 10.71 -6.75 6.32
N LEU A 15 9.76 -7.60 6.75
CA LEU A 15 9.62 -8.00 8.14
C LEU A 15 10.78 -8.88 8.61
N ALA A 16 11.26 -9.80 7.77
CA ALA A 16 12.43 -10.62 8.07
C ALA A 16 13.69 -9.76 8.24
N ALA A 17 13.92 -8.79 7.34
CA ALA A 17 15.02 -7.83 7.47
C ALA A 17 14.89 -6.96 8.73
N ALA A 18 13.66 -6.58 9.10
CA ALA A 18 13.42 -5.84 10.34
C ALA A 18 13.79 -6.66 11.59
N ASP A 19 13.49 -7.96 11.60
CA ASP A 19 13.91 -8.86 12.69
C ASP A 19 15.44 -8.97 12.79
N GLU A 20 16.15 -9.07 11.65
CA GLU A 20 17.61 -9.15 11.60
C GLU A 20 18.29 -7.87 12.13
N GLU A 21 17.72 -6.70 11.82
CA GLU A 21 18.23 -5.38 12.22
C GLU A 21 17.64 -4.88 13.56
N ASN A 22 16.81 -5.69 14.23
CA ASN A 22 16.10 -5.34 15.47
C ASN A 22 15.28 -4.04 15.35
N ILE A 23 14.62 -3.85 14.20
CA ILE A 23 13.72 -2.74 13.88
C ILE A 23 12.28 -3.18 14.20
N ASN A 24 11.47 -2.26 14.73
CA ASN A 24 10.06 -2.53 14.98
C ASN A 24 9.32 -2.77 13.66
N HIS A 25 8.49 -3.82 13.60
CA HIS A 25 7.69 -4.14 12.42
C HIS A 25 6.78 -2.99 11.98
N SER A 26 6.24 -2.21 12.92
CA SER A 26 5.44 -1.01 12.61
C SER A 26 6.26 0.01 11.83
N ASP A 27 7.47 0.33 12.30
CA ASP A 27 8.36 1.29 11.65
C ASP A 27 8.77 0.81 10.24
N ALA A 28 9.06 -0.49 10.11
CA ALA A 28 9.39 -1.10 8.82
C ALA A 28 8.21 -1.06 7.83
N LEU A 29 6.99 -1.32 8.30
CA LEU A 29 5.78 -1.25 7.47
C LEU A 29 5.43 0.20 7.10
N GLU A 30 5.60 1.16 8.02
CA GLU A 30 5.43 2.58 7.74
C GLU A 30 6.40 3.05 6.64
N ALA A 31 7.69 2.69 6.76
CA ALA A 31 8.68 2.98 5.75
C ALA A 31 8.32 2.35 4.39
N LEU A 32 7.90 1.08 4.38
CA LEU A 32 7.49 0.37 3.17
C LEU A 32 6.31 1.08 2.47
N ILE A 33 5.30 1.52 3.22
CA ILE A 33 4.15 2.26 2.69
C ILE A 33 4.60 3.60 2.10
N ILE A 34 5.43 4.37 2.82
CA ILE A 34 5.92 5.68 2.36
C ILE A 34 6.70 5.54 1.06
N THR A 35 7.62 4.58 0.98
CA THR A 35 8.43 4.34 -0.23
C THR A 35 7.56 3.88 -1.41
N ALA A 36 6.58 3.01 -1.18
CA ALA A 36 5.66 2.57 -2.23
C ALA A 36 4.81 3.73 -2.78
N ILE A 37 4.32 4.62 -1.91
CA ILE A 37 3.55 5.81 -2.32
C ILE A 37 4.43 6.78 -3.11
N ALA A 38 5.69 6.96 -2.72
CA ALA A 38 6.63 7.80 -3.45
C ALA A 38 6.88 7.27 -4.87
N GLU A 39 7.10 5.95 -5.01
CA GLU A 39 7.29 5.31 -6.32
C GLU A 39 6.03 5.39 -7.20
N MET A 40 4.85 5.18 -6.61
CA MET A 40 3.58 5.37 -7.32
C MET A 40 3.38 6.82 -7.77
N THR A 41 3.76 7.79 -6.94
CA THR A 41 3.69 9.21 -7.29
C THR A 41 4.60 9.55 -8.46
N THR A 42 5.79 8.96 -8.52
CA THR A 42 6.73 9.13 -9.64
C THR A 42 6.21 8.50 -10.93
N THR A 43 5.59 7.32 -10.85
CA THR A 43 5.18 6.52 -12.02
C THR A 43 3.78 6.86 -12.56
N ALA A 44 2.82 7.12 -11.68
CA ALA A 44 1.41 7.37 -12.02
C ALA A 44 0.95 8.82 -11.77
N GLY A 45 1.77 9.63 -11.10
CA GLY A 45 1.46 11.00 -10.73
C GLY A 45 0.73 11.13 -9.40
N ALA A 46 0.93 12.27 -8.73
CA ALA A 46 0.42 12.53 -7.37
C ALA A 46 -1.11 12.43 -7.27
N THR A 47 -1.85 12.99 -8.24
CA THR A 47 -3.32 12.97 -8.24
C THR A 47 -3.86 11.54 -8.25
N ARG A 48 -3.35 10.69 -9.15
CA ARG A 48 -3.83 9.31 -9.26
C ARG A 48 -3.48 8.49 -8.03
N THR A 49 -2.29 8.67 -7.48
CA THR A 49 -1.86 8.00 -6.25
C THR A 49 -2.77 8.39 -5.07
N ALA A 50 -3.09 9.68 -4.92
CA ALA A 50 -3.99 10.15 -3.88
C ALA A 50 -5.41 9.56 -4.00
N GLU A 51 -5.98 9.52 -5.21
CA GLU A 51 -7.30 8.90 -5.46
C GLU A 51 -7.35 7.43 -5.06
N VAL A 52 -6.31 6.66 -5.41
CA VAL A 52 -6.24 5.23 -5.09
C VAL A 52 -6.14 5.02 -3.58
N ILE A 53 -5.31 5.80 -2.89
CA ILE A 53 -5.14 5.69 -1.44
C ILE A 53 -6.42 6.08 -0.70
N ASP A 54 -7.06 7.21 -1.06
CA ASP A 54 -8.31 7.65 -0.45
C ASP A 54 -9.41 6.58 -0.61
N TYR A 55 -9.52 5.99 -1.80
CA TYR A 55 -10.45 4.89 -2.06
C TYR A 55 -10.19 3.67 -1.15
N GLU A 56 -8.95 3.18 -1.07
CA GLU A 56 -8.64 1.99 -0.28
C GLU A 56 -8.78 2.24 1.23
N LEU A 57 -8.38 3.41 1.73
CA LEU A 57 -8.55 3.78 3.14
C LEU A 57 -10.03 3.84 3.54
N ARG A 58 -10.88 4.38 2.67
CA ARG A 58 -12.33 4.39 2.87
C ARG A 58 -12.95 3.00 2.81
N ASN A 59 -12.42 2.09 1.99
CA ASN A 59 -12.91 0.71 1.95
C ASN A 59 -12.50 -0.09 3.19
N ILE A 60 -11.26 0.06 3.64
CA ILE A 60 -10.75 -0.63 4.84
C ILE A 60 -11.47 -0.14 6.10
N SER A 61 -11.77 1.16 6.17
CA SER A 61 -12.56 1.74 7.27
C SER A 61 -14.07 1.45 7.18
N GLY A 62 -14.53 0.74 6.15
CA GLY A 62 -15.95 0.40 5.94
C GLY A 62 -16.84 1.58 5.53
N VAL A 63 -16.24 2.68 5.06
CA VAL A 63 -16.90 3.96 4.80
C VAL A 63 -17.35 4.11 3.34
N LEU A 64 -16.83 3.35 2.36
CA LEU A 64 -17.18 3.57 0.95
C LEU A 64 -18.27 2.66 0.35
N ASP A 65 -19.25 3.38 -0.19
CA ASP A 65 -20.50 3.03 -0.83
C ASP A 65 -20.31 2.43 -2.24
N LYS A 66 -21.25 1.57 -2.64
CA LYS A 66 -21.25 0.74 -3.85
C LYS A 66 -21.43 1.52 -5.16
N ASP A 67 -21.56 2.84 -5.10
CA ASP A 67 -21.95 3.65 -6.25
C ASP A 67 -20.83 3.92 -7.26
N PHE A 68 -19.56 3.81 -6.87
CA PHE A 68 -18.46 3.96 -7.82
C PHE A 68 -18.35 2.77 -8.80
N LEU A 69 -18.82 1.57 -8.42
CA LEU A 69 -18.84 0.39 -9.30
C LEU A 69 -19.85 0.48 -10.44
N ARG A 70 -20.76 1.49 -10.43
CA ARG A 70 -21.77 1.67 -11.49
C ARG A 70 -21.28 2.54 -12.66
N ALA A 71 -20.12 3.17 -12.55
CA ALA A 71 -19.68 4.19 -13.51
C ALA A 71 -18.52 3.76 -14.44
N ARG A 72 -18.21 2.46 -14.55
CA ARG A 72 -17.17 1.97 -15.46
C ARG A 72 -17.54 0.71 -16.21
#